data_AF-A0A397E2D5-F1
#
_entry.id   AF-A0A397E2D5-F1
#
_cell.length_a   1.000
_cell.length_b   1.000
_cell.length_c   1.000
_cell.angle_alpha   90.00
_cell.angle_beta   90.00
_cell.angle_gamma   90.00
#
_symmetry.space_group_name_H-M   'P 1'
#
loop_
_entity.id
_entity.type
_entity.pdbx_description
1 polymer ?
#
loop_
_entity_poly.entity_id
_entity_poly.type
_entity_poly.pdbx_seq_one_letter_code
_entity_poly.pdbx_strand_id
1 'polypeptide(L)'
;MLMREYLADNRLSRYSAIILDEAHERGINTDILFGLLKALLPTRPELKIVVTSATLDAEKFSKYFLECPIFTIPGRTFPVEILYTKEPEADYLDAALITVMQIHLSEPEGDILVFLTGQEEIDTACEVLYQRIKALGALAPELIILPVYGALPSEMQTRIFEPAPKGSRKCVVATNIAEASLTIDGVYYVVDPGFCKEKAFNAKVGMDSLIVVPCSQASARQRAGRAGRTGPGKCYRLYTENAYKNEMLPTAVPEIQRSNLGMVVLQLKAMGINDLMGFDFLDPPPVPAMVSAMENLYALGALDDEGLLTRLGKKMAEFPMEPQMGKVLLTSVVLGCADEILTILSMLSVENIYFRPKDKQAAADSKKAKFHQPEGDQLTLLAVYDAWKHAKFSNPWCYENYIQARAIRRAQDVRKQLLSILDRFKMPVMSAGKNYNKIRRAIVSGYFANTAKKDPQEGYRTMVEGQPVYIHPASALFNKNPEWVIYQELVLTTKEYMRNVMAIEPKWLVELAPAFFKKGDPTKLTKQKKAQKIEPLHDRFNPPDSWRLSKRRG
;
A
#
# COMPACT_ATOMS: atom_id res chain seq x y z
N MET A 1 16.55 -3.62 -5.11
CA MET A 1 17.79 -3.26 -5.83
C MET A 1 18.34 -4.45 -6.59
N LEU A 2 18.62 -5.58 -5.92
CA LEU A 2 19.17 -6.79 -6.55
C LEU A 2 18.39 -7.30 -7.77
N MET A 3 17.05 -7.28 -7.74
CA MET A 3 16.20 -7.59 -8.91
C MET A 3 16.55 -6.79 -10.17
N ARG A 4 16.92 -5.51 -10.03
CA ARG A 4 17.33 -4.68 -11.18
C ARG A 4 18.74 -4.99 -11.65
N GLU A 5 19.61 -5.37 -10.73
CA GLU A 5 20.95 -5.82 -11.11
C GLU A 5 20.87 -7.14 -11.85
N TYR A 6 19.94 -8.02 -11.47
CA TYR A 6 19.63 -9.23 -12.23
C TYR A 6 19.13 -8.89 -13.63
N LEU A 7 18.22 -7.92 -13.80
CA LEU A 7 17.77 -7.46 -15.13
C LEU A 7 18.93 -6.97 -16.02
N ALA A 8 19.96 -6.35 -15.42
CA ALA A 8 21.12 -5.85 -16.15
C ALA A 8 22.18 -6.93 -16.41
N ASP A 9 22.36 -7.85 -15.46
CA ASP A 9 23.26 -8.99 -15.53
C ASP A 9 22.60 -10.22 -14.88
N ASN A 10 22.00 -11.07 -15.71
CA ASN A 10 21.35 -12.31 -15.28
C ASN A 10 22.31 -13.29 -14.58
N ARG A 11 23.63 -13.07 -14.65
CA ARG A 11 24.62 -13.88 -13.92
C ARG A 11 25.02 -13.28 -12.58
N LEU A 12 24.60 -12.05 -12.25
CA LEU A 12 24.99 -11.33 -11.02
C LEU A 12 26.51 -11.37 -10.76
N SER A 13 27.32 -11.14 -11.80
CA SER A 13 28.76 -11.40 -11.83
C SER A 13 29.60 -10.56 -10.88
N ARG A 14 29.00 -9.50 -10.32
CA ARG A 14 29.61 -8.63 -9.32
C ARG A 14 29.65 -9.25 -7.92
N TYR A 15 28.89 -10.33 -7.69
CA TYR A 15 28.70 -10.93 -6.38
C TYR A 15 29.32 -12.33 -6.32
N SER A 16 30.11 -12.59 -5.27
CA SER A 16 30.57 -13.94 -4.90
C SER A 16 29.64 -14.62 -3.90
N ALA A 17 28.92 -13.82 -3.10
CA ALA A 17 27.94 -14.29 -2.14
C ALA A 17 26.73 -13.33 -2.08
N ILE A 18 25.54 -13.90 -1.87
CA ILE A 18 24.28 -13.16 -1.72
C ILE A 18 23.61 -13.62 -0.43
N ILE A 19 23.23 -12.67 0.42
CA ILE A 19 22.47 -12.92 1.64
C ILE A 19 21.06 -12.39 1.42
N LEU A 20 20.06 -13.27 1.54
CA LEU A 20 18.64 -12.93 1.52
C LEU A 20 18.14 -12.89 2.96
N ASP A 21 18.05 -11.68 3.49
CA ASP A 21 17.66 -11.44 4.88
C ASP A 21 16.15 -11.33 5.06
N GLU A 22 15.70 -11.65 6.27
CA GLU A 22 14.29 -11.62 6.68
C GLU A 22 13.36 -12.40 5.73
N ALA A 23 13.82 -13.57 5.27
CA ALA A 23 13.09 -14.42 4.32
C ALA A 23 11.67 -14.81 4.79
N HIS A 24 11.42 -14.76 6.10
CA HIS A 24 10.11 -15.03 6.67
C HIS A 24 9.06 -13.94 6.41
N GLU A 25 9.45 -12.73 6.00
CA GLU A 25 8.51 -11.68 5.60
C GLU A 25 7.82 -12.00 4.26
N ARG A 26 8.38 -12.93 3.46
CA ARG A 26 7.78 -13.43 2.22
C ARG A 26 7.33 -12.32 1.26
N GLY A 27 8.17 -11.30 1.14
CA GLY A 27 7.98 -10.19 0.21
C GLY A 27 8.12 -10.63 -1.25
N ILE A 28 7.37 -10.00 -2.16
CA ILE A 28 7.30 -10.37 -3.58
C ILE A 28 8.68 -10.49 -4.23
N ASN A 29 9.52 -9.47 -4.05
CA ASN A 29 10.85 -9.44 -4.67
C ASN A 29 11.76 -10.55 -4.14
N THR A 30 11.67 -10.87 -2.85
CA THR A 30 12.45 -11.94 -2.21
C THR A 30 12.04 -13.30 -2.76
N ASP A 31 10.73 -13.54 -2.90
CA ASP A 31 10.19 -14.78 -3.46
C ASP A 31 10.60 -14.98 -4.93
N ILE A 32 10.60 -13.92 -5.74
CA ILE A 32 11.10 -14.00 -7.12
C ILE A 32 12.60 -14.28 -7.15
N LEU A 33 13.38 -13.60 -6.29
CA LEU A 33 14.81 -13.83 -6.18
C LEU A 33 15.13 -15.27 -5.79
N PHE A 34 14.31 -15.93 -4.96
CA PHE A 34 14.50 -17.35 -4.65
C PHE A 34 14.51 -18.22 -5.91
N GLY A 35 13.53 -18.07 -6.79
CA GLY A 35 13.46 -18.82 -8.05
C GLY A 35 14.60 -18.50 -9.00
N LEU A 36 14.93 -17.21 -9.16
CA LEU A 36 16.03 -16.77 -10.02
C LEU A 36 17.39 -17.31 -9.54
N LEU A 37 17.65 -17.21 -8.25
CA LEU A 37 18.93 -17.62 -7.67
C LEU A 37 19.07 -19.13 -7.60
N LYS A 38 17.99 -19.87 -7.31
CA LYS A 38 17.97 -21.33 -7.40
C LYS A 38 18.31 -21.81 -8.82
N ALA A 39 17.75 -21.17 -9.84
CA ALA A 39 18.07 -21.47 -11.24
C ALA A 39 19.52 -21.09 -11.62
N LEU A 40 20.12 -20.11 -10.93
CA LEU A 40 21.49 -19.66 -11.19
C LEU A 40 22.55 -20.61 -10.60
N LEU A 41 22.28 -21.24 -9.45
CA LEU A 41 23.22 -22.11 -8.73
C LEU A 41 23.92 -23.18 -9.63
N PRO A 42 23.22 -23.94 -10.50
CA PRO A 42 23.87 -24.91 -11.38
C PRO A 42 24.84 -24.30 -12.39
N THR A 43 24.59 -23.04 -12.81
CA THR A 43 25.40 -22.33 -13.82
C THR A 43 26.50 -21.46 -13.21
N ARG A 44 26.47 -21.26 -11.90
CA ARG A 44 27.43 -20.49 -11.09
C ARG A 44 27.78 -21.23 -9.78
N PRO A 45 28.53 -22.34 -9.84
CA PRO A 45 28.86 -23.14 -8.66
C PRO A 45 29.70 -22.40 -7.61
N GLU A 46 30.37 -21.31 -8.00
CA GLU A 46 31.13 -20.44 -7.12
C GLU A 46 30.28 -19.49 -6.29
N LEU A 47 29.05 -19.19 -6.72
CA LEU A 47 28.13 -18.28 -6.03
C LEU A 47 27.64 -18.93 -4.74
N LYS A 48 27.75 -18.21 -3.63
CA LYS A 48 27.19 -18.64 -2.33
C LYS A 48 25.88 -17.90 -2.05
N ILE A 49 24.88 -18.64 -1.57
CA ILE A 49 23.60 -18.07 -1.14
C ILE A 49 23.42 -18.39 0.34
N VAL A 50 23.06 -17.38 1.11
CA VAL A 50 22.64 -17.52 2.51
C VAL A 50 21.23 -16.97 2.62
N VAL A 51 20.30 -17.77 3.13
CA VAL A 51 18.93 -17.34 3.42
C VAL A 51 18.79 -17.26 4.93
N THR A 52 18.52 -16.08 5.47
CA THR A 52 18.31 -15.87 6.91
C THR A 52 16.83 -15.68 7.20
N SER A 53 16.35 -16.35 8.25
CA SER A 53 14.95 -16.33 8.69
C SER A 53 14.89 -16.39 10.21
N ALA A 54 13.99 -15.62 10.81
CA ALA A 54 13.74 -15.65 12.25
C ALA A 54 12.69 -16.71 12.66
N THR A 55 11.99 -17.34 11.71
CA THR A 55 10.92 -18.31 11.99
C THR A 55 11.38 -19.75 11.76
N LEU A 56 10.68 -20.68 12.41
CA LEU A 56 10.95 -22.13 12.39
C LEU A 56 10.67 -22.83 11.06
N ASP A 57 10.24 -22.13 10.00
CA ASP A 57 9.95 -22.75 8.70
C ASP A 57 11.22 -22.93 7.82
N ALA A 58 12.37 -23.12 8.48
CA ALA A 58 13.66 -23.36 7.83
C ALA A 58 13.64 -24.63 6.95
N GLU A 59 12.82 -25.62 7.31
CA GLU A 59 12.64 -26.84 6.52
C GLU A 59 12.07 -26.57 5.14
N LYS A 60 11.10 -25.65 5.01
CA LYS A 60 10.51 -25.30 3.72
C LYS A 60 11.55 -24.68 2.80
N PHE A 61 12.36 -23.75 3.32
CA PHE A 61 13.48 -23.16 2.58
C PHE A 61 14.54 -24.20 2.21
N SER A 62 14.90 -25.08 3.15
CA SER A 62 15.87 -26.16 2.90
C SER A 62 15.41 -27.08 1.77
N LYS A 63 14.18 -27.60 1.84
CA LYS A 63 13.59 -28.44 0.78
C LYS A 63 13.57 -27.71 -0.57
N TYR A 64 13.19 -26.44 -0.58
CA TYR A 64 13.15 -25.65 -1.82
C TYR A 64 14.54 -25.43 -2.43
N PHE A 65 15.56 -25.14 -1.61
CA PHE A 65 16.95 -24.97 -2.02
C PHE A 65 17.74 -26.29 -2.01
N LEU A 66 17.15 -27.36 -2.57
CA LEU A 66 17.83 -28.64 -2.80
C LEU A 66 18.37 -29.30 -1.51
N GLU A 67 17.54 -29.33 -0.47
CA GLU A 67 17.88 -29.87 0.87
C GLU A 67 19.12 -29.22 1.49
N CYS A 68 19.26 -27.90 1.33
CA CYS A 68 20.43 -27.20 1.85
C CYS A 68 20.54 -27.31 3.38
N PRO A 69 21.76 -27.35 3.94
CA PRO A 69 21.96 -27.44 5.39
C PRO A 69 21.29 -26.29 6.14
N ILE A 70 20.63 -26.61 7.24
CA ILE A 70 20.03 -25.63 8.15
C ILE A 70 21.01 -25.38 9.29
N PHE A 71 21.38 -24.13 9.50
CA PHE A 71 22.18 -23.71 10.65
C PHE A 71 21.34 -22.87 11.60
N THR A 72 21.03 -23.43 12.76
CA THR A 72 20.22 -22.75 13.79
C THR A 72 21.13 -22.06 14.79
N ILE A 73 21.03 -20.73 14.87
CA ILE A 73 21.66 -19.94 15.93
C ILE A 73 20.70 -19.93 17.12
N PRO A 74 21.07 -20.53 18.27
CA PRO A 74 20.22 -20.50 19.45
C PRO A 74 20.02 -19.04 19.89
N GLY A 75 18.76 -18.62 19.99
CA GLY A 75 18.41 -17.28 20.45
C GLY A 75 18.83 -17.06 21.91
N ARG A 76 19.23 -15.83 22.23
CA ARG A 76 19.50 -15.37 23.61
C ARG A 76 18.26 -14.76 24.26
N THR A 77 17.09 -15.33 24.01
CA THR A 77 15.84 -14.80 24.56
C THR A 77 15.56 -15.38 25.93
N PHE A 78 15.19 -14.51 26.87
CA PHE A 78 14.69 -14.89 28.18
C PHE A 78 13.29 -15.51 28.07
N PRO A 79 12.86 -16.33 29.05
CA PRO A 79 11.53 -16.92 29.04
C PRO A 79 10.45 -15.83 29.09
N VAL A 80 9.40 -16.03 28.29
CA VAL A 80 8.22 -15.15 28.26
C VAL A 80 6.99 -15.95 28.69
N GLU A 81 6.31 -15.48 29.72
CA GLU A 81 5.03 -16.05 30.15
C GLU A 81 3.92 -15.62 29.18
N ILE A 82 3.16 -16.58 28.63
CA ILE A 82 2.08 -16.30 27.69
C ILE A 82 0.74 -16.43 28.40
N LEU A 83 -0.03 -15.34 28.40
CA LEU A 83 -1.35 -15.26 29.00
C LEU A 83 -2.39 -15.11 27.88
N TYR A 84 -3.49 -15.85 27.96
CA TYR A 84 -4.61 -15.78 27.01
C TYR A 84 -5.88 -15.31 27.73
N THR A 85 -6.76 -14.62 27.02
CA THR A 85 -8.11 -14.37 27.53
C THR A 85 -8.92 -15.67 27.56
N LYS A 86 -9.86 -15.74 28.51
CA LYS A 86 -10.75 -16.91 28.65
C LYS A 86 -11.83 -16.94 27.57
N GLU A 87 -12.31 -15.76 27.19
CA GLU A 87 -13.36 -15.56 26.19
C GLU A 87 -12.89 -14.56 25.12
N PRO A 88 -13.46 -14.61 23.90
CA PRO A 88 -13.16 -13.64 22.86
C PRO A 88 -13.57 -12.22 23.25
N GLU A 89 -12.69 -11.25 23.06
CA GLU A 89 -12.96 -9.84 23.33
C GLU A 89 -13.74 -9.20 22.18
N ALA A 90 -14.89 -8.59 22.46
CA ALA A 90 -15.71 -7.92 21.44
C ALA A 90 -15.09 -6.60 20.96
N ASP A 91 -14.47 -5.85 21.88
CA ASP A 91 -13.71 -4.64 21.59
C ASP A 91 -12.26 -4.84 22.06
N TYR A 92 -11.42 -5.32 21.15
CA TYR A 92 -10.01 -5.57 21.45
C TYR A 92 -9.24 -4.29 21.75
N LEU A 93 -9.70 -3.13 21.28
CA LEU A 93 -9.02 -1.85 21.51
C LEU A 93 -9.19 -1.46 22.96
N ASP A 94 -10.43 -1.45 23.48
CA ASP A 94 -10.67 -1.13 24.89
C ASP A 94 -10.01 -2.16 25.82
N ALA A 95 -10.11 -3.45 25.49
CA ALA A 95 -9.44 -4.52 26.24
C ALA A 95 -7.93 -4.30 26.31
N ALA A 96 -7.28 -3.94 25.20
CA ALA A 96 -5.85 -3.65 25.17
C ALA A 96 -5.49 -2.48 26.09
N LEU A 97 -6.29 -1.40 26.07
CA LEU A 97 -6.05 -0.24 26.93
C LEU A 97 -6.26 -0.58 28.41
N ILE A 98 -7.24 -1.40 28.74
CA ILE A 98 -7.46 -1.88 30.11
C ILE A 98 -6.27 -2.72 30.57
N THR A 99 -5.79 -3.65 29.74
CA THR A 99 -4.62 -4.48 30.06
C THR A 99 -3.36 -3.63 30.26
N VAL A 100 -3.12 -2.62 29.43
CA VAL A 100 -2.00 -1.67 29.62
C VAL A 100 -2.09 -0.99 30.98
N MET A 101 -3.26 -0.50 31.37
CA MET A 101 -3.46 0.15 32.66
C MET A 101 -3.27 -0.82 33.84
N GLN A 102 -3.74 -2.07 33.70
CA GLN A 102 -3.52 -3.10 34.71
C GLN A 102 -2.02 -3.37 34.88
N ILE A 103 -1.30 -3.62 33.79
CA ILE A 103 0.16 -3.84 33.80
C ILE A 103 0.89 -2.66 34.45
N HIS A 104 0.53 -1.42 34.09
CA HIS A 104 1.17 -0.22 34.64
C HIS A 104 1.01 -0.10 36.15
N LEU A 105 -0.12 -0.54 36.71
CA LEU A 105 -0.45 -0.40 38.13
C LEU A 105 -0.04 -1.60 38.98
N SER A 106 -0.01 -2.82 38.43
CA SER A 106 0.20 -4.04 39.20
C SER A 106 1.53 -4.74 38.93
N GLU A 107 2.11 -4.58 37.74
CA GLU A 107 3.34 -5.28 37.37
C GLU A 107 4.61 -4.47 37.73
N PRO A 108 5.75 -5.14 38.02
CA PRO A 108 7.05 -4.50 38.27
C PRO A 108 7.58 -3.64 37.11
N GLU A 109 8.75 -3.01 37.30
CA GLU A 109 9.42 -2.19 36.28
C GLU A 109 9.62 -2.95 34.95
N GLY A 110 9.38 -2.24 33.85
CA GLY A 110 9.52 -2.76 32.49
C GLY A 110 8.58 -2.05 31.52
N ASP A 111 9.06 -1.77 30.32
CA ASP A 111 8.28 -1.05 29.31
C ASP A 111 7.24 -1.97 28.64
N ILE A 112 6.17 -1.33 28.16
CA ILE A 112 5.03 -1.99 27.54
C ILE A 112 5.09 -1.76 26.02
N LEU A 113 4.90 -2.82 25.25
CA LEU A 113 4.71 -2.76 23.81
C LEU A 113 3.31 -3.28 23.44
N VAL A 114 2.51 -2.43 22.80
CA VAL A 114 1.15 -2.75 22.38
C VAL A 114 1.08 -2.83 20.86
N PHE A 115 0.52 -3.90 20.32
CA PHE A 115 0.30 -4.05 18.89
C PHE A 115 -1.12 -3.59 18.50
N LEU A 116 -1.24 -2.59 17.64
CA LEU A 116 -2.51 -2.14 17.04
C LEU A 116 -2.40 -2.09 15.52
N THR A 117 -3.55 -1.97 14.83
CA THR A 117 -3.57 -2.26 13.39
C THR A 117 -3.24 -1.06 12.51
N GLY A 118 -3.41 0.17 12.99
CA GLY A 118 -3.10 1.36 12.19
C GLY A 118 -3.12 2.69 12.95
N GLN A 119 -2.77 3.75 12.22
CA GLN A 119 -2.60 5.10 12.77
C GLN A 119 -3.80 5.60 13.58
N GLU A 120 -5.01 5.52 13.03
CA GLU A 120 -6.20 6.08 13.70
C GLU A 120 -6.49 5.41 15.05
N GLU A 121 -6.33 4.08 15.12
CA GLU A 121 -6.44 3.30 16.36
C GLU A 121 -5.33 3.69 17.34
N ILE A 122 -4.09 3.80 16.87
CA ILE A 122 -2.93 4.15 17.70
C ILE A 122 -3.09 5.55 18.31
N ASP A 123 -3.44 6.55 17.49
CA ASP A 123 -3.60 7.92 17.96
C ASP A 123 -4.75 8.01 18.99
N THR A 124 -5.86 7.31 18.74
CA THR A 124 -7.00 7.22 19.68
C THR A 124 -6.61 6.51 20.98
N ALA A 125 -5.91 5.39 20.89
CA ALA A 125 -5.40 4.65 22.05
C ALA A 125 -4.47 5.53 22.92
N CYS A 126 -3.57 6.28 22.28
CA CYS A 126 -2.66 7.17 22.98
C CYS A 126 -3.41 8.29 23.72
N GLU A 127 -4.40 8.91 23.06
CA GLU A 127 -5.25 9.95 23.66
C GLU A 127 -6.03 9.41 24.87
N VAL A 128 -6.64 8.23 24.75
CA VAL A 128 -7.42 7.61 25.84
C VAL A 128 -6.53 7.21 27.01
N LEU A 129 -5.37 6.58 26.77
CA LEU A 129 -4.41 6.25 27.82
C LEU A 129 -3.94 7.50 28.56
N TYR A 130 -3.62 8.57 27.83
CA TYR A 130 -3.19 9.82 28.42
C TYR A 130 -4.28 10.42 29.33
N GLN A 131 -5.54 10.40 28.90
CA GLN A 131 -6.67 10.86 29.71
C GLN A 131 -6.87 10.00 30.97
N ARG A 132 -6.80 8.67 30.85
CA ARG A 132 -6.94 7.74 31.98
C ARG A 132 -5.85 7.96 33.04
N ILE A 133 -4.62 8.19 32.62
CA ILE A 133 -3.48 8.42 33.53
C ILE A 133 -3.57 9.78 34.19
N LYS A 134 -3.95 10.81 33.43
CA LYS A 134 -4.21 12.14 33.98
C LYS A 134 -5.32 12.13 35.02
N ALA A 135 -6.35 11.29 34.85
CA ALA A 135 -7.43 11.13 35.82
C ALA A 135 -6.99 10.45 37.13
N LEU A 136 -6.01 9.56 37.08
CA LEU A 136 -5.42 8.93 38.27
C LEU A 136 -4.50 9.91 39.05
N GLY A 137 -3.91 10.89 38.37
CA GLY A 137 -3.09 11.92 39.01
C GLY A 137 -1.91 11.31 39.78
N ALA A 138 -1.74 11.69 41.05
CA ALA A 138 -0.63 11.24 41.89
C ALA A 138 -0.75 9.77 42.39
N LEU A 139 -1.86 9.09 42.10
CA LEU A 139 -2.07 7.69 42.51
C LEU A 139 -1.32 6.69 41.62
N ALA A 140 -0.79 7.12 40.48
CA ALA A 140 -0.08 6.26 39.53
C ALA A 140 1.29 6.85 39.15
N PRO A 141 2.31 6.01 38.91
CA PRO A 141 3.57 6.44 38.31
C PRO A 141 3.36 7.08 36.94
N GLU A 142 4.31 7.92 36.51
CA GLU A 142 4.26 8.53 35.19
C GLU A 142 4.35 7.47 34.08
N LEU A 143 3.46 7.54 33.09
CA LEU A 143 3.52 6.71 31.88
C LEU A 143 3.79 7.58 30.65
N ILE A 144 4.88 7.28 29.96
CA ILE A 144 5.27 7.95 28.72
C ILE A 144 4.70 7.16 27.55
N ILE A 145 3.69 7.71 26.89
CA ILE A 145 2.98 7.06 25.78
C ILE A 145 3.57 7.53 24.46
N LEU A 146 4.03 6.59 23.62
CA LEU A 146 4.68 6.89 22.34
C LEU A 146 4.06 6.07 21.19
N PRO A 147 3.50 6.73 20.15
CA PRO A 147 2.98 6.04 18.97
C PRO A 147 4.10 5.64 18.00
N VAL A 148 3.94 4.52 17.30
CA VAL A 148 4.87 4.07 16.23
C VAL A 148 4.12 3.44 15.06
N TYR A 149 4.20 4.09 13.90
CA TYR A 149 3.66 3.58 12.63
C TYR A 149 4.49 4.11 11.45
N GLY A 150 4.32 3.49 10.27
CA GLY A 150 5.19 3.74 9.10
C GLY A 150 5.28 5.21 8.66
N ALA A 151 4.17 5.95 8.72
CA ALA A 151 4.10 7.36 8.32
C ALA A 151 4.61 8.36 9.38
N LEU A 152 5.06 7.89 10.55
CA LEU A 152 5.47 8.77 11.65
C LEU A 152 6.81 9.49 11.33
N PRO A 153 6.95 10.80 11.66
CA PRO A 153 8.21 11.52 11.49
C PRO A 153 9.39 10.90 12.27
N SER A 154 10.59 10.93 11.68
CA SER A 154 11.80 10.32 12.28
C SER A 154 12.18 10.86 13.65
N GLU A 155 11.95 12.15 13.91
CA GLU A 155 12.20 12.75 15.22
C GLU A 155 11.35 12.09 16.31
N MET A 156 10.07 11.83 16.02
CA MET A 156 9.16 11.14 16.93
C MET A 156 9.50 9.65 17.07
N GLN A 157 9.94 9.00 15.99
CA GLN A 157 10.44 7.62 16.05
C GLN A 157 11.71 7.51 16.90
N THR A 158 12.58 8.51 16.94
CA THR A 158 13.84 8.43 17.71
C THR A 158 13.57 8.38 19.22
N ARG A 159 12.52 9.08 19.68
CA ARG A 159 12.12 9.13 21.11
C ARG A 159 11.78 7.77 21.70
N ILE A 160 11.42 6.77 20.89
CA ILE A 160 11.07 5.44 21.39
C ILE A 160 12.28 4.65 21.88
N PHE A 161 13.47 5.01 21.41
CA PHE A 161 14.73 4.41 21.84
C PHE A 161 15.31 5.06 23.08
N GLU A 162 14.80 6.22 23.48
CA GLU A 162 15.24 6.89 24.70
C GLU A 162 14.75 6.07 25.92
N PRO A 163 15.61 5.86 26.93
CA PRO A 163 15.22 5.16 28.14
C PRO A 163 14.21 5.99 28.94
N ALA A 164 13.27 5.32 29.61
CA ALA A 164 12.34 5.99 30.49
C ALA A 164 13.09 6.63 31.69
N PRO A 165 12.76 7.87 32.09
CA PRO A 165 13.22 8.46 33.34
C PRO A 165 12.93 7.56 34.55
N LYS A 166 13.77 7.63 35.58
CA LYS A 166 13.61 6.81 36.80
C LYS A 166 12.25 7.04 37.44
N GLY A 167 11.54 5.96 37.78
CA GLY A 167 10.20 6.00 38.37
C GLY A 167 9.06 6.21 37.35
N SER A 168 9.37 6.23 36.05
CA SER A 168 8.39 6.26 34.97
C SER A 168 8.45 4.97 34.15
N ARG A 169 7.38 4.69 33.40
CA ARG A 169 7.30 3.56 32.46
C ARG A 169 7.00 4.07 31.07
N LYS A 170 7.57 3.45 30.04
CA LYS A 170 7.25 3.75 28.64
C LYS A 170 6.21 2.76 28.12
N CYS A 171 5.19 3.26 27.44
CA CYS A 171 4.23 2.45 26.69
C CYS A 171 4.33 2.83 25.21
N VAL A 172 4.85 1.91 24.41
CA VAL A 172 4.96 2.06 22.97
C VAL A 172 3.76 1.40 22.31
N VAL A 173 2.98 2.17 21.56
CA VAL A 173 1.81 1.68 20.84
C VAL A 173 2.15 1.64 19.35
N ALA A 174 2.29 0.44 18.79
CA ALA A 174 2.91 0.22 17.50
C ALA A 174 2.09 -0.64 16.54
N THR A 175 2.31 -0.48 15.23
CA THR A 175 1.89 -1.49 14.24
C THR A 175 2.88 -2.67 14.20
N ASN A 176 2.69 -3.58 13.25
CA ASN A 176 3.62 -4.66 12.93
C ASN A 176 5.05 -4.21 12.59
N ILE A 177 5.34 -2.90 12.46
CA ILE A 177 6.72 -2.40 12.36
C ILE A 177 7.60 -2.78 13.55
N ALA A 178 6.99 -2.95 14.74
CA ALA A 178 7.70 -3.42 15.94
C ALA A 178 7.88 -4.94 15.99
N GLU A 179 7.27 -5.70 15.08
CA GLU A 179 7.30 -7.17 15.03
C GLU A 179 8.65 -7.71 14.56
N ALA A 180 9.25 -7.07 13.54
CA ALA A 180 10.52 -7.45 12.91
C ALA A 180 11.54 -6.30 12.96
N SER A 181 11.21 -5.19 12.29
CA SER A 181 12.16 -4.14 11.88
C SER A 181 12.70 -3.22 12.98
N LEU A 182 12.18 -3.30 14.21
CA LEU A 182 12.51 -2.35 15.28
C LEU A 182 12.84 -3.04 16.60
N THR A 183 13.99 -2.73 17.19
CA THR A 183 14.41 -3.28 18.48
C THR A 183 14.29 -2.22 19.57
N ILE A 184 13.25 -2.29 20.40
CA ILE A 184 13.06 -1.37 21.52
C ILE A 184 13.60 -2.04 22.77
N ASP A 185 14.65 -1.45 23.34
CA ASP A 185 15.24 -1.93 24.58
C ASP A 185 14.34 -1.60 25.77
N GLY A 186 14.36 -2.46 26.79
CA GLY A 186 13.58 -2.25 28.02
C GLY A 186 12.13 -2.75 27.98
N VAL A 187 11.69 -3.39 26.88
CA VAL A 187 10.36 -4.01 26.80
C VAL A 187 10.33 -5.33 27.57
N TYR A 188 9.43 -5.43 28.54
CA TYR A 188 9.17 -6.64 29.34
C TYR A 188 7.73 -7.13 29.18
N TYR A 189 6.82 -6.25 28.78
CA TYR A 189 5.40 -6.54 28.67
C TYR A 189 4.91 -6.31 27.25
N VAL A 190 4.28 -7.32 26.66
CA VAL A 190 3.66 -7.23 25.33
C VAL A 190 2.16 -7.41 25.46
N VAL A 191 1.38 -6.54 24.81
CA VAL A 191 -0.07 -6.67 24.67
C VAL A 191 -0.37 -6.91 23.19
N ASP A 192 -0.91 -8.08 22.86
CA ASP A 192 -1.18 -8.53 21.49
C ASP A 192 -2.67 -8.85 21.30
N PRO A 193 -3.43 -7.96 20.65
CA PRO A 193 -4.79 -8.23 20.21
C PRO A 193 -4.91 -9.28 19.11
N GLY A 194 -3.81 -9.64 18.44
CA GLY A 194 -3.81 -10.71 17.44
C GLY A 194 -4.23 -10.26 16.03
N PHE A 195 -4.27 -8.96 15.74
CA PHE A 195 -4.64 -8.43 14.41
C PHE A 195 -3.48 -7.69 13.73
N CYS A 196 -3.54 -7.59 12.41
CA CYS A 196 -2.70 -6.73 11.57
C CYS A 196 -3.48 -6.22 10.35
N LYS A 197 -2.95 -5.19 9.69
CA LYS A 197 -3.44 -4.77 8.37
C LYS A 197 -2.56 -5.37 7.29
N GLU A 198 -3.19 -6.04 6.33
CA GLU A 198 -2.51 -6.63 5.20
C GLU A 198 -3.11 -6.13 3.89
N LYS A 199 -2.26 -5.96 2.87
CA LYS A 199 -2.72 -5.63 1.53
C LYS A 199 -3.34 -6.87 0.89
N ALA A 200 -4.53 -6.70 0.34
CA ALA A 200 -5.26 -7.72 -0.38
C ALA A 200 -5.72 -7.17 -1.73
N PHE A 201 -5.26 -7.82 -2.80
CA PHE A 201 -5.59 -7.49 -4.17
C PHE A 201 -6.76 -8.35 -4.66
N ASN A 202 -7.79 -7.69 -5.18
CA ASN A 202 -8.88 -8.37 -5.87
C ASN A 202 -8.64 -8.32 -7.38
N ALA A 203 -8.22 -9.45 -7.96
CA ALA A 203 -7.88 -9.55 -9.38
C ALA A 203 -9.04 -9.33 -10.35
N LYS A 204 -10.30 -9.51 -9.91
CA LYS A 204 -11.48 -9.24 -10.73
C LYS A 204 -11.66 -7.72 -10.87
N VAL A 205 -11.72 -7.06 -9.71
CA VAL A 205 -11.93 -5.61 -9.60
C VAL A 205 -10.71 -4.80 -10.01
N GLY A 206 -9.51 -5.40 -9.95
CA GLY A 206 -8.24 -4.71 -10.18
C GLY A 206 -7.89 -3.74 -9.05
N MET A 207 -8.33 -4.03 -7.82
CA MET A 207 -8.25 -3.11 -6.68
C MET A 207 -7.43 -3.69 -5.53
N ASP A 208 -6.51 -2.88 -5.02
CA ASP A 208 -5.84 -3.12 -3.75
C ASP A 208 -6.70 -2.60 -2.59
N SER A 209 -6.85 -3.42 -1.56
CA SER A 209 -7.54 -3.05 -0.32
C SER A 209 -6.62 -3.33 0.86
N LEU A 210 -6.71 -2.50 1.90
CA LEU A 210 -6.01 -2.73 3.15
C LEU A 210 -7.04 -3.22 4.16
N ILE A 211 -7.02 -4.51 4.45
CA ILE A 211 -8.00 -5.16 5.32
C ILE A 211 -7.34 -5.54 6.65
N VAL A 212 -8.13 -5.46 7.72
CA VAL A 212 -7.72 -5.98 9.03
C VAL A 212 -7.96 -7.47 9.04
N VAL A 213 -6.95 -8.24 9.40
CA VAL A 213 -6.99 -9.70 9.45
C VAL A 213 -6.29 -10.21 10.72
N PRO A 214 -6.64 -11.42 11.19
CA PRO A 214 -5.90 -12.07 12.25
C PRO A 214 -4.44 -12.30 11.84
N CYS A 215 -3.51 -12.06 12.75
CA CYS A 215 -2.10 -12.35 12.54
C CYS A 215 -1.83 -13.86 12.53
N SER A 216 -0.71 -14.25 11.91
CA SER A 216 -0.29 -15.65 11.90
C SER A 216 0.28 -16.09 13.26
N GLN A 217 0.29 -17.40 13.53
CA GLN A 217 0.93 -17.95 14.73
C GLN A 217 2.43 -17.59 14.76
N ALA A 218 3.10 -17.60 13.61
CA ALA A 218 4.49 -17.16 13.50
C ALA A 218 4.67 -15.69 13.93
N SER A 219 3.81 -14.80 13.45
CA SER A 219 3.78 -13.38 13.85
C SER A 219 3.53 -13.20 15.34
N ALA A 220 2.51 -13.87 15.88
CA ALA A 220 2.20 -13.83 17.32
C ALA A 220 3.35 -14.35 18.20
N ARG A 221 4.16 -15.31 17.71
CA ARG A 221 5.37 -15.77 18.41
C ARG A 221 6.48 -14.72 18.37
N GLN A 222 6.67 -14.04 17.24
CA GLN A 222 7.64 -12.95 17.14
C GLN A 222 7.28 -11.76 18.04
N ARG A 223 6.00 -11.38 18.06
CA ARG A 223 5.45 -10.35 18.95
C ARG A 223 5.70 -10.69 20.41
N ALA A 224 5.36 -11.90 20.83
CA ALA A 224 5.64 -12.38 22.18
C ALA A 224 7.14 -12.36 22.51
N GLY A 225 7.99 -12.74 21.55
CA GLY A 225 9.45 -12.72 21.69
C GLY A 225 10.04 -11.33 21.95
N ARG A 226 9.32 -10.24 21.68
CA ARG A 226 9.76 -8.87 22.00
C ARG A 226 9.86 -8.61 23.50
N ALA A 227 9.03 -9.27 24.32
CA ALA A 227 9.10 -9.20 25.77
C ALA A 227 10.35 -9.90 26.36
N GLY A 228 10.93 -10.86 25.64
CA GLY A 228 12.03 -11.70 26.13
C GLY A 228 13.43 -11.23 25.74
N ARG A 229 13.59 -9.99 25.26
CA ARG A 229 14.89 -9.50 24.73
C ARG A 229 15.83 -8.99 25.81
N THR A 230 15.28 -8.32 26.82
CA THR A 230 16.08 -7.70 27.90
C THR A 230 16.15 -8.59 29.13
N GLY A 231 15.04 -9.25 29.47
CA GLY A 231 14.89 -10.11 30.64
C GLY A 231 13.62 -10.95 30.55
N PRO A 232 13.29 -11.74 31.59
CA PRO A 232 12.04 -12.49 31.66
C PRO A 232 10.84 -11.55 31.55
N GLY A 233 9.92 -11.84 30.64
CA GLY A 233 8.81 -10.94 30.32
C GLY A 233 7.45 -11.65 30.29
N LYS A 234 6.40 -10.90 30.01
CA LYS A 234 5.03 -11.41 29.87
C LYS A 234 4.41 -10.94 28.55
N CYS A 235 3.64 -11.80 27.91
CA CYS A 235 2.85 -11.50 26.72
C CYS A 235 1.37 -11.78 26.99
N TYR A 236 0.56 -10.73 26.94
CA TYR A 236 -0.88 -10.77 27.11
C TYR A 236 -1.55 -10.84 25.74
N ARG A 237 -2.10 -11.99 25.40
CA ARG A 237 -2.84 -12.23 24.16
C ARG A 237 -4.33 -12.03 24.43
N LEU A 238 -4.95 -11.09 23.72
CA LEU A 238 -6.37 -10.74 23.91
C LEU A 238 -7.32 -11.64 23.12
N TYR A 239 -6.90 -12.90 22.94
CA TYR A 239 -7.63 -13.93 22.25
C TYR A 239 -7.41 -15.26 22.98
N THR A 240 -8.34 -16.19 22.78
CA THR A 240 -8.29 -17.48 23.45
C THR A 240 -7.17 -18.36 22.91
N GLU A 241 -6.70 -19.30 23.73
CA GLU A 241 -5.72 -20.30 23.29
C GLU A 241 -6.30 -21.18 22.15
N ASN A 242 -7.61 -21.41 22.15
CA ASN A 242 -8.30 -22.12 21.08
C ASN A 242 -8.22 -21.37 19.74
N ALA A 243 -8.50 -20.06 19.76
CA ALA A 243 -8.40 -19.22 18.55
C ALA A 243 -6.95 -19.21 18.00
N TYR A 244 -5.95 -19.13 18.88
CA TYR A 244 -4.54 -19.21 18.47
C TYR A 244 -4.20 -20.52 17.74
N LYS A 245 -4.71 -21.66 18.22
CA LYS A 245 -4.36 -22.98 17.65
C LYS A 245 -5.16 -23.30 16.39
N ASN A 246 -6.44 -22.94 16.35
CA ASN A 246 -7.40 -23.43 15.37
C ASN A 246 -7.88 -22.38 14.35
N GLU A 247 -7.84 -21.09 14.69
CA GLU A 247 -8.33 -20.01 13.81
C GLU A 247 -7.19 -19.24 13.14
N MET A 248 -6.05 -19.07 13.83
CA MET A 248 -4.88 -18.40 13.28
C MET A 248 -4.06 -19.32 12.36
N LEU A 249 -3.71 -18.81 11.17
CA LEU A 249 -2.84 -19.52 10.23
C LEU A 249 -1.45 -19.76 10.82
N PRO A 250 -0.79 -20.91 10.57
CA PRO A 250 0.56 -21.18 11.08
C PRO A 250 1.59 -20.13 10.66
N THR A 251 1.53 -19.71 9.40
CA THR A 251 2.43 -18.72 8.78
C THR A 251 1.62 -17.71 7.99
N ALA A 252 2.15 -16.49 7.83
CA ALA A 252 1.53 -15.48 7.00
C ALA A 252 1.46 -15.94 5.53
N VAL A 253 0.40 -15.53 4.83
CA VAL A 253 0.26 -15.80 3.39
C VAL A 253 1.27 -14.92 2.64
N PRO A 254 2.06 -15.47 1.70
CA PRO A 254 3.07 -14.71 0.97
C PRO A 254 2.49 -13.51 0.21
N GLU A 255 3.28 -12.44 0.08
CA GLU A 255 2.82 -11.21 -0.58
C GLU A 255 2.51 -11.43 -2.07
N ILE A 256 3.22 -12.36 -2.73
CA ILE A 256 2.99 -12.75 -4.13
C ILE A 256 1.59 -13.33 -4.39
N GLN A 257 0.94 -13.92 -3.37
CA GLN A 257 -0.39 -14.48 -3.52
C GLN A 257 -1.52 -13.46 -3.29
N ARG A 258 -1.17 -12.25 -2.84
CA ARG A 258 -2.14 -11.27 -2.31
C ARG A 258 -2.01 -9.87 -2.91
N SER A 259 -1.13 -9.69 -3.88
CA SER A 259 -0.81 -8.38 -4.44
C SER A 259 -0.98 -8.35 -5.95
N ASN A 260 -1.02 -7.15 -6.53
CA ASN A 260 -1.01 -6.96 -7.97
C ASN A 260 0.33 -7.44 -8.57
N LEU A 261 0.26 -8.32 -9.56
CA LEU A 261 1.42 -8.95 -10.20
C LEU A 261 1.89 -8.24 -11.47
N GLY A 262 1.30 -7.10 -11.84
CA GLY A 262 1.61 -6.38 -13.08
C GLY A 262 3.10 -6.06 -13.23
N MET A 263 3.73 -5.50 -12.20
CA MET A 263 5.17 -5.21 -12.23
C MET A 263 6.03 -6.49 -12.23
N VAL A 264 5.62 -7.51 -11.49
CA VAL A 264 6.33 -8.81 -11.40
C VAL A 264 6.37 -9.49 -12.76
N VAL A 265 5.22 -9.62 -13.40
CA VAL A 265 5.09 -10.25 -14.73
C VAL A 265 5.92 -9.47 -15.76
N LEU A 266 5.89 -8.14 -15.71
CA LEU A 266 6.69 -7.30 -16.61
C LEU A 266 8.19 -7.54 -16.42
N GLN A 267 8.66 -7.63 -15.18
CA GLN A 267 10.06 -7.89 -14.86
C GLN A 267 10.50 -9.30 -15.28
N LEU A 268 9.71 -10.34 -14.96
CA LEU A 268 10.01 -11.72 -15.34
C LEU A 268 10.11 -11.87 -16.87
N LYS A 269 9.17 -11.28 -17.61
CA LYS A 269 9.21 -11.25 -19.09
C LYS A 269 10.44 -10.48 -19.61
N ALA A 270 10.81 -9.37 -18.96
CA ALA A 270 12.01 -8.62 -19.33
C ALA A 270 13.32 -9.40 -19.07
N MET A 271 13.34 -10.28 -18.05
CA MET A 271 14.45 -11.21 -17.78
C MET A 271 14.54 -12.37 -18.79
N GLY A 272 13.55 -12.52 -19.68
CA GLY A 272 13.46 -13.60 -20.66
C GLY A 272 12.68 -14.83 -20.17
N ILE A 273 12.00 -14.74 -19.02
CA ILE A 273 11.19 -15.82 -18.47
C ILE A 273 9.80 -15.73 -19.11
N ASN A 274 9.59 -16.54 -20.15
CA ASN A 274 8.34 -16.55 -20.91
C ASN A 274 7.27 -17.49 -20.33
N ASP A 275 7.71 -18.62 -19.77
CA ASP A 275 6.84 -19.55 -19.06
C ASP A 275 6.71 -19.12 -17.60
N LEU A 276 5.64 -18.38 -17.31
CA LEU A 276 5.35 -17.91 -15.96
C LEU A 276 4.68 -18.98 -15.09
N MET A 277 3.99 -19.95 -15.72
CA MET A 277 3.30 -21.04 -15.01
C MET A 277 4.29 -22.08 -14.52
N GLY A 278 5.33 -22.37 -15.32
CA GLY A 278 6.42 -23.28 -14.98
C GLY A 278 7.56 -22.63 -14.20
N PHE A 279 7.48 -21.33 -13.87
CA PHE A 279 8.49 -20.70 -13.03
C PHE A 279 8.46 -21.29 -11.62
N ASP A 280 9.64 -21.62 -11.09
CA ASP A 280 9.82 -22.33 -9.82
C ASP A 280 9.61 -21.39 -8.62
N PHE A 281 8.37 -20.99 -8.36
CA PHE A 281 8.01 -20.24 -7.17
C PHE A 281 8.03 -21.13 -5.92
N LEU A 282 8.46 -20.57 -4.79
CA LEU A 282 8.34 -21.25 -3.49
C LEU A 282 6.86 -21.54 -3.15
N ASP A 283 6.01 -20.53 -3.34
CA ASP A 283 4.55 -20.66 -3.34
C ASP A 283 4.02 -19.91 -4.58
N PRO A 284 3.38 -20.60 -5.54
CA PRO A 284 2.95 -19.95 -6.78
C PRO A 284 1.79 -18.96 -6.53
N PRO A 285 1.71 -17.87 -7.30
CA PRO A 285 0.57 -16.96 -7.26
C PRO A 285 -0.72 -17.61 -7.79
N PRO A 286 -1.90 -17.12 -7.39
CA PRO A 286 -3.16 -17.53 -7.99
C PRO A 286 -3.19 -17.27 -9.50
N VAL A 287 -3.56 -18.29 -10.29
CA VAL A 287 -3.67 -18.20 -11.76
C VAL A 287 -4.53 -17.01 -12.21
N PRO A 288 -5.70 -16.71 -11.61
CA PRO A 288 -6.49 -15.54 -12.02
C PRO A 288 -5.77 -14.20 -11.86
N ALA A 289 -4.93 -14.05 -10.83
CA ALA A 289 -4.14 -12.84 -10.62
C ALA A 289 -3.06 -12.68 -11.70
N MET A 290 -2.43 -13.78 -12.09
CA MET A 290 -1.42 -13.76 -13.15
C MET A 290 -2.03 -13.49 -14.54
N VAL A 291 -3.19 -14.08 -14.84
CA VAL A 291 -3.93 -13.80 -16.08
C VAL A 291 -4.35 -12.33 -16.14
N SER A 292 -4.95 -11.81 -15.08
CA SER A 292 -5.33 -10.38 -14.99
C SER A 292 -4.11 -9.45 -15.17
N ALA A 293 -2.96 -9.79 -14.59
CA ALA A 293 -1.73 -9.03 -14.79
C ALA A 293 -1.27 -9.05 -16.27
N MET A 294 -1.32 -10.21 -16.94
CA MET A 294 -0.97 -10.33 -18.36
C MET A 294 -1.94 -9.56 -19.27
N GLU A 295 -3.26 -9.66 -19.02
CA GLU A 295 -4.29 -8.91 -19.75
C GLU A 295 -4.09 -7.40 -19.61
N ASN A 296 -3.78 -6.93 -18.41
CA ASN A 296 -3.50 -5.52 -18.16
C ASN A 296 -2.23 -5.05 -18.90
N LEU A 297 -1.16 -5.84 -18.90
CA LEU A 297 0.06 -5.51 -19.64
C LEU A 297 -0.15 -5.54 -21.16
N TYR A 298 -0.96 -6.48 -21.66
CA TYR A 298 -1.38 -6.51 -23.06
C TYR A 298 -2.19 -5.27 -23.43
N ALA A 299 -3.18 -4.88 -22.61
CA ALA A 299 -3.98 -3.67 -22.82
C ALA A 299 -3.11 -2.38 -22.82
N LEU A 300 -2.07 -2.32 -22.00
CA LEU A 300 -1.09 -1.21 -21.99
C LEU A 300 -0.18 -1.20 -23.25
N GLY A 301 -0.17 -2.27 -24.03
CA GLY A 301 0.73 -2.49 -25.17
C GLY A 301 2.14 -2.89 -24.76
N ALA A 302 2.33 -3.35 -23.52
CA ALA A 302 3.61 -3.87 -23.04
C ALA A 302 3.87 -5.29 -23.57
N LEU A 303 2.81 -6.08 -23.77
CA LEU A 303 2.85 -7.40 -24.39
C LEU A 303 2.20 -7.38 -25.78
N ASP A 304 2.62 -8.28 -26.67
CA ASP A 304 1.98 -8.55 -27.97
C ASP A 304 0.97 -9.71 -27.88
N ASP A 305 0.38 -10.08 -29.03
CA ASP A 305 -0.62 -11.14 -29.15
C ASP A 305 -0.07 -12.54 -28.79
N GLU A 306 1.25 -12.72 -28.82
CA GLU A 306 1.93 -13.96 -28.41
C GLU A 306 2.33 -13.94 -26.92
N GLY A 307 2.05 -12.85 -26.21
CA GLY A 307 2.44 -12.67 -24.80
C GLY A 307 3.94 -12.42 -24.61
N LEU A 308 4.62 -11.94 -25.66
CA LEU A 308 6.02 -11.53 -25.64
C LEU A 308 6.14 -10.03 -25.42
N LEU A 309 7.32 -9.61 -24.93
CA LEU A 309 7.56 -8.23 -24.53
C LEU A 309 7.81 -7.33 -25.74
N THR A 310 6.96 -6.32 -25.93
CA THR A 310 7.09 -5.35 -27.03
C THR A 310 8.27 -4.39 -26.81
N ARG A 311 8.63 -3.59 -27.81
CA ARG A 311 9.63 -2.51 -27.64
C ARG A 311 9.20 -1.49 -26.59
N LEU A 312 7.89 -1.27 -26.44
CA LEU A 312 7.34 -0.43 -25.39
C LEU A 312 7.50 -1.12 -24.02
N GLY A 313 7.11 -2.39 -23.91
CA GLY A 313 7.24 -3.18 -22.69
C GLY A 313 8.68 -3.26 -22.18
N LYS A 314 9.66 -3.45 -23.09
CA LYS A 314 11.10 -3.43 -22.76
C LYS A 314 11.52 -2.10 -22.14
N LYS A 315 11.05 -0.98 -22.69
CA LYS A 315 11.32 0.34 -22.10
C LYS A 315 10.61 0.52 -20.76
N MET A 316 9.38 0.02 -20.61
CA MET A 316 8.63 0.12 -19.37
C MET A 316 9.30 -0.63 -18.21
N ALA A 317 9.84 -1.82 -18.47
CA ALA A 317 10.50 -2.67 -17.47
C ALA A 317 11.74 -2.02 -16.82
N GLU A 318 12.36 -1.05 -17.49
CA GLU A 318 13.52 -0.30 -17.00
C GLU A 318 13.16 0.72 -15.93
N PHE A 319 11.88 1.11 -15.84
CA PHE A 319 11.45 2.12 -14.88
C PHE A 319 11.09 1.51 -13.51
N PRO A 320 11.48 2.17 -12.41
CA PRO A 320 11.17 1.81 -11.01
C PRO A 320 9.70 1.71 -10.58
N MET A 321 8.73 1.66 -11.48
CA MET A 321 7.35 2.06 -11.18
C MET A 321 6.34 1.14 -11.83
N GLU A 322 5.09 1.24 -11.38
CA GLU A 322 3.98 0.46 -11.93
C GLU A 322 3.87 0.61 -13.46
N PRO A 323 3.48 -0.46 -14.19
CA PRO A 323 3.39 -0.45 -15.64
C PRO A 323 2.54 0.72 -16.19
N GLN A 324 1.44 1.07 -15.53
CA GLN A 324 0.58 2.19 -15.91
C GLN A 324 1.37 3.50 -15.88
N MET A 325 2.13 3.75 -14.81
CA MET A 325 2.97 4.96 -14.67
C MET A 325 4.09 5.00 -15.73
N GLY A 326 4.72 3.85 -15.99
CA GLY A 326 5.73 3.71 -17.05
C GLY A 326 5.15 4.05 -18.43
N LYS A 327 3.93 3.60 -18.72
CA LYS A 327 3.20 3.95 -19.95
C LYS A 327 2.93 5.45 -20.03
N VAL A 328 2.45 6.07 -18.97
CA VAL A 328 2.21 7.53 -18.90
C VAL A 328 3.50 8.30 -19.19
N LEU A 329 4.61 7.92 -18.56
CA LEU A 329 5.90 8.57 -18.76
C LEU A 329 6.39 8.46 -20.21
N LEU A 330 6.34 7.27 -20.80
CA LEU A 330 6.77 7.08 -22.18
C LEU A 330 5.90 7.82 -23.19
N THR A 331 4.57 7.84 -22.99
CA THR A 331 3.66 8.61 -23.84
C THR A 331 3.87 10.12 -23.69
N SER A 332 4.23 10.59 -22.48
CA SER A 332 4.48 12.02 -22.24
C SER A 332 5.65 12.58 -23.05
N VAL A 333 6.67 11.75 -23.31
CA VAL A 333 7.80 12.11 -24.20
C VAL A 333 7.30 12.35 -25.62
N VAL A 334 6.39 11.50 -26.11
CA VAL A 334 5.81 11.62 -27.46
C VAL A 334 4.90 12.86 -27.56
N LEU A 335 4.14 13.18 -26.51
CA LEU A 335 3.24 14.34 -26.48
C LEU A 335 3.95 15.67 -26.17
N GLY A 336 5.21 15.61 -25.73
CA GLY A 336 6.00 16.77 -25.32
C GLY A 336 5.52 17.40 -24.01
N CYS A 337 5.26 16.58 -23.00
CA CYS A 337 4.84 16.99 -21.65
C CYS A 337 5.56 16.22 -20.53
N ALA A 338 6.77 15.73 -20.82
CA ALA A 338 7.53 14.85 -19.94
C ALA A 338 8.00 15.55 -18.65
N ASP A 339 8.28 16.86 -18.67
CA ASP A 339 8.78 17.57 -17.48
C ASP A 339 7.73 17.61 -16.35
N GLU A 340 6.48 17.92 -16.71
CA GLU A 340 5.36 17.94 -15.76
C GLU A 340 4.99 16.54 -15.31
N ILE A 341 4.97 15.57 -16.23
CA ILE A 341 4.63 14.17 -15.92
C ILE A 341 5.66 13.54 -14.99
N LEU A 342 6.97 13.80 -15.19
CA LEU A 342 8.01 13.36 -14.25
C LEU A 342 7.71 13.84 -12.83
N THR A 343 7.35 15.11 -12.70
CA THR A 343 7.04 15.72 -11.41
C THR A 343 5.79 15.09 -10.79
N ILE A 344 4.71 14.95 -11.57
CA ILE A 344 3.45 14.31 -11.13
C ILE A 344 3.70 12.88 -10.67
N LEU A 345 4.34 12.05 -11.49
CA LEU A 345 4.60 10.65 -11.16
C LEU A 345 5.50 10.53 -9.91
N SER A 346 6.48 11.42 -9.76
CA SER A 346 7.35 11.41 -8.58
C SER A 346 6.61 11.78 -7.30
N MET A 347 5.67 12.73 -7.38
CA MET A 347 4.80 13.09 -6.25
C MET A 347 3.83 11.95 -5.89
N LEU A 348 3.35 11.21 -6.89
CA LEU A 348 2.46 10.06 -6.69
C LEU A 348 3.17 8.82 -6.14
N SER A 349 4.47 8.66 -6.41
CA SER A 349 5.27 7.53 -5.89
C SER A 349 5.66 7.67 -4.42
N VAL A 350 5.33 8.79 -3.77
CA VAL A 350 5.60 9.02 -2.35
C VAL A 350 4.30 8.97 -1.55
N GLU A 351 4.40 8.50 -0.31
CA GLU A 351 3.30 8.53 0.66
C GLU A 351 2.73 9.94 0.85
N ASN A 352 1.54 10.01 1.42
CA ASN A 352 0.73 11.23 1.53
C ASN A 352 1.55 12.47 1.96
N ILE A 353 1.72 13.40 1.02
CA ILE A 353 2.56 14.60 1.17
C ILE A 353 1.91 15.63 2.09
N TYR A 354 0.58 15.59 2.20
CA TYR A 354 -0.18 16.52 3.03
C TYR A 354 -0.15 16.08 4.49
N PHE A 355 0.09 17.04 5.37
CA PHE A 355 -0.03 16.87 6.82
C PHE A 355 -1.32 17.55 7.30
N ARG A 356 -2.17 16.86 8.04
CA ARG A 356 -3.47 17.39 8.48
C ARG A 356 -3.66 17.16 9.98
N PRO A 357 -3.08 18.02 10.84
CA PRO A 357 -3.22 17.90 12.31
C PRO A 357 -4.68 18.04 12.73
N LYS A 358 -5.13 17.24 13.71
CA LYS A 358 -6.51 17.31 14.26
C LYS A 358 -6.89 18.72 14.73
N ASP A 359 -5.99 19.43 15.40
CA ASP A 359 -6.25 20.78 15.93
C ASP A 359 -6.26 21.88 14.86
N LYS A 360 -5.65 21.63 13.70
CA LYS A 360 -5.44 22.64 12.64
C LYS A 360 -5.98 22.21 11.28
N GLN A 361 -6.99 21.33 11.27
CA GLN A 361 -7.57 20.78 10.04
C GLN A 361 -8.04 21.87 9.07
N ALA A 362 -8.84 22.84 9.54
CA ALA A 362 -9.36 23.91 8.69
C ALA A 362 -8.25 24.78 8.08
N ALA A 363 -7.18 25.05 8.83
CA ALA A 363 -6.03 25.80 8.34
C ALA A 363 -5.24 25.00 7.28
N ALA A 364 -5.03 23.70 7.50
CA ALA A 364 -4.38 22.82 6.54
C ALA A 364 -5.21 22.69 5.25
N ASP A 365 -6.52 22.50 5.37
CA ASP A 365 -7.44 22.40 4.23
C ASP A 365 -7.49 23.71 3.43
N SER A 366 -7.50 24.86 4.11
CA SER A 366 -7.42 26.18 3.46
C SER A 366 -6.10 26.38 2.69
N LYS A 367 -4.96 25.97 3.27
CA LYS A 367 -3.65 26.03 2.60
C LYS A 367 -3.60 25.12 1.39
N LYS A 368 -4.11 23.89 1.50
CA LYS A 368 -4.21 22.94 0.39
C LYS A 368 -5.10 23.46 -0.73
N ALA A 369 -6.25 24.07 -0.39
CA ALA A 369 -7.19 24.63 -1.35
C ALA A 369 -6.57 25.69 -2.27
N LYS A 370 -5.53 26.42 -1.83
CA LYS A 370 -4.80 27.39 -2.65
C LYS A 370 -4.10 26.78 -3.86
N PHE A 371 -3.77 25.49 -3.81
CA PHE A 371 -3.10 24.77 -4.89
C PHE A 371 -4.06 23.99 -5.78
N HIS A 372 -5.34 23.90 -5.42
CA HIS A 372 -6.33 23.10 -6.14
C HIS A 372 -6.45 23.54 -7.59
N GLN A 373 -6.17 22.61 -8.50
CA GLN A 373 -6.38 22.80 -9.93
C GLN A 373 -7.76 22.26 -10.35
N PRO A 374 -8.49 22.95 -11.24
CA PRO A 374 -9.81 22.52 -11.67
C PRO A 374 -9.83 21.24 -12.51
N GLU A 375 -8.71 20.88 -13.12
CA GLU A 375 -8.62 19.69 -13.96
C GLU A 375 -8.43 18.40 -13.14
N GLY A 376 -7.83 18.47 -11.95
CA GLY A 376 -7.63 17.29 -11.11
C GLY A 376 -6.54 17.37 -10.05
N ASP A 377 -6.44 16.29 -9.28
CA ASP A 377 -5.51 16.14 -8.16
C ASP A 377 -4.05 16.05 -8.62
N GLN A 378 -3.79 15.42 -9.76
CA GLN A 378 -2.42 15.29 -10.30
C GLN A 378 -1.84 16.66 -10.67
N LEU A 379 -2.64 17.56 -11.26
CA LEU A 379 -2.18 18.93 -11.52
C LEU A 379 -2.07 19.75 -10.22
N THR A 380 -2.88 19.43 -9.21
CA THR A 380 -2.72 20.01 -7.87
C THR A 380 -1.37 19.63 -7.27
N LEU A 381 -0.93 18.37 -7.41
CA LEU A 381 0.40 17.92 -6.98
C LEU A 381 1.53 18.63 -7.75
N LEU A 382 1.36 18.85 -9.06
CA LEU A 382 2.29 19.63 -9.86
C LEU A 382 2.41 21.07 -9.32
N ALA A 383 1.28 21.73 -9.08
CA ALA A 383 1.25 23.10 -8.56
C ALA A 383 1.92 23.22 -7.19
N VAL A 384 1.73 22.23 -6.31
CA VAL A 384 2.41 22.15 -5.01
C VAL A 384 3.93 22.04 -5.18
N TYR A 385 4.40 21.13 -6.04
CA TYR A 385 5.83 20.95 -6.27
C TYR A 385 6.47 22.18 -6.90
N ASP A 386 5.81 22.79 -7.89
CA ASP A 386 6.29 24.01 -8.51
C ASP A 386 6.35 25.16 -7.51
N ALA A 387 5.33 25.34 -6.67
CA ALA A 387 5.38 26.38 -5.63
C ALA A 387 6.54 26.16 -4.65
N TRP A 388 6.82 24.91 -4.28
CA TRP A 388 7.98 24.57 -3.44
C TRP A 388 9.32 24.84 -4.15
N LYS A 389 9.41 24.54 -5.44
CA LYS A 389 10.58 24.84 -6.29
C LYS A 389 10.82 26.34 -6.40
N HIS A 390 9.78 27.16 -6.58
CA HIS A 390 9.86 28.62 -6.58
C HIS A 390 10.27 29.17 -5.21
N ALA A 391 9.84 28.52 -4.12
CA ALA A 391 10.31 28.79 -2.76
C ALA A 391 11.73 28.25 -2.46
N LYS A 392 12.51 27.91 -3.49
CA LYS A 392 13.89 27.40 -3.40
C LYS A 392 14.04 26.18 -2.50
N PHE A 393 13.06 25.28 -2.52
CA PHE A 393 13.06 24.03 -1.75
C PHE A 393 13.12 24.26 -0.22
N SER A 394 12.53 25.36 0.25
CA SER A 394 12.54 25.78 1.66
C SER A 394 11.75 24.83 2.57
N ASN A 395 12.38 24.41 3.68
CA ASN A 395 11.72 23.65 4.74
C ASN A 395 10.67 24.48 5.51
N PRO A 396 10.95 25.74 5.91
CA PRO A 396 9.93 26.62 6.47
C PRO A 396 8.67 26.73 5.61
N TRP A 397 8.82 26.81 4.28
CA TRP A 397 7.68 26.86 3.36
C TRP A 397 6.82 25.59 3.44
N CYS A 398 7.44 24.42 3.56
CA CYS A 398 6.71 23.16 3.75
C CYS A 398 5.89 23.18 5.04
N TYR A 399 6.48 23.64 6.14
CA TYR A 399 5.80 23.72 7.44
C TYR A 399 4.59 24.67 7.39
N GLU A 400 4.76 25.87 6.80
CA GLU A 400 3.69 26.88 6.66
C GLU A 400 2.52 26.45 5.76
N ASN A 401 2.75 25.49 4.87
CA ASN A 401 1.76 24.95 3.93
C ASN A 401 1.30 23.54 4.31
N TYR A 402 1.67 23.04 5.50
CA TYR A 402 1.31 21.71 5.98
C TYR A 402 1.72 20.58 4.99
N ILE A 403 2.92 20.71 4.44
CA ILE A 403 3.54 19.73 3.55
C ILE A 403 4.66 19.03 4.29
N GLN A 404 4.74 17.72 4.16
CA GLN A 404 5.81 16.93 4.76
C GLN A 404 7.11 17.13 3.98
N ALA A 405 8.07 17.85 4.56
CA ALA A 405 9.36 18.17 3.92
C ALA A 405 10.15 16.92 3.49
N ARG A 406 10.10 15.84 4.28
CA ARG A 406 10.75 14.56 3.96
C ARG A 406 10.13 13.89 2.73
N ALA A 407 8.80 13.88 2.64
CA ALA A 407 8.07 13.27 1.53
C ALA A 407 8.36 14.01 0.21
N ILE A 408 8.26 15.35 0.21
CA ILE A 408 8.48 16.13 -1.02
C ILE A 408 9.96 16.10 -1.48
N ARG A 409 10.92 16.00 -0.55
CA ARG A 409 12.34 15.76 -0.89
C ARG A 409 12.54 14.37 -1.49
N ARG A 410 11.90 13.33 -0.95
CA ARG A 410 11.92 11.99 -1.56
C ARG A 410 11.33 12.02 -2.98
N ALA A 411 10.27 12.79 -3.20
CA ALA A 411 9.70 12.98 -4.54
C ALA A 411 10.71 13.66 -5.48
N GLN A 412 11.47 14.66 -5.00
CA GLN A 412 12.55 15.28 -5.78
C GLN A 412 13.63 14.25 -6.16
N ASP A 413 14.02 13.36 -5.25
CA ASP A 413 15.02 12.33 -5.52
C ASP A 413 14.52 11.28 -6.53
N VAL A 414 13.26 10.84 -6.40
CA VAL A 414 12.60 9.98 -7.40
C VAL A 414 12.59 10.67 -8.76
N ARG A 415 12.26 11.97 -8.81
CA ARG A 415 12.26 12.74 -10.05
C ARG A 415 13.63 12.78 -10.71
N LYS A 416 14.70 12.97 -9.93
CA LYS A 416 16.09 12.94 -10.44
C LYS A 416 16.46 11.56 -10.97
N GLN A 417 16.06 10.49 -10.29
CA GLN A 417 16.28 9.12 -10.74
C GLN A 417 15.58 8.83 -12.07
N LEU A 418 14.29 9.19 -12.20
CA LEU A 418 13.54 9.01 -13.44
C LEU A 418 14.12 9.83 -14.59
N LEU A 419 14.55 11.07 -14.33
CA LEU A 419 15.23 11.92 -15.30
C LEU A 419 16.52 11.27 -15.80
N SER A 420 17.35 10.75 -14.90
CA SER A 420 18.59 10.06 -15.27
C SER A 420 18.36 8.84 -16.16
N ILE A 421 17.26 8.10 -15.94
CA ILE A 421 16.87 6.98 -16.78
C ILE A 421 16.46 7.47 -18.18
N LEU A 422 15.67 8.55 -18.28
CA LEU A 422 15.29 9.13 -19.58
C LEU A 422 16.51 9.64 -20.36
N ASP A 423 17.46 10.28 -19.68
CA ASP A 423 18.71 10.76 -20.28
C ASP A 423 19.55 9.59 -20.81
N ARG A 424 19.65 8.50 -20.05
CA ARG A 424 20.32 7.25 -20.48
C ARG A 424 19.71 6.68 -21.76
N PHE A 425 18.38 6.77 -21.91
CA PHE A 425 17.68 6.35 -23.13
C PHE A 425 17.57 7.44 -24.21
N LYS A 426 18.21 8.61 -24.01
CA LYS A 426 18.20 9.77 -24.91
C LYS A 426 16.77 10.22 -25.27
N MET A 427 15.86 10.18 -24.29
CA MET A 427 14.49 10.65 -24.47
C MET A 427 14.38 12.14 -24.16
N PRO A 428 13.86 12.98 -25.08
CA PRO A 428 13.79 14.42 -24.87
C PRO A 428 12.77 14.77 -23.78
N VAL A 429 13.20 15.58 -22.81
CA VAL A 429 12.32 16.12 -21.78
C VAL A 429 11.85 17.51 -22.20
N MET A 430 10.57 17.59 -22.59
CA MET A 430 9.91 18.83 -23.00
C MET A 430 8.79 19.18 -22.03
N SER A 431 8.59 20.48 -21.82
CA SER A 431 7.50 21.04 -21.02
C SER A 431 6.28 21.32 -21.91
N ALA A 432 5.09 21.01 -21.40
CA ALA A 432 3.82 21.35 -22.03
C ALA A 432 3.45 22.84 -21.88
N GLY A 433 4.17 23.59 -21.06
CA GLY A 433 3.82 24.94 -20.64
C GLY A 433 2.42 24.95 -20.00
N LYS A 434 1.54 25.83 -20.48
CA LYS A 434 0.15 25.94 -19.98
C LYS A 434 -0.84 24.97 -20.64
N ASN A 435 -0.39 24.06 -21.50
CA ASN A 435 -1.28 23.12 -22.18
C ASN A 435 -1.52 21.86 -21.34
N TYR A 436 -2.37 21.99 -20.32
CA TYR A 436 -2.71 20.90 -19.41
C TYR A 436 -3.40 19.71 -20.10
N ASN A 437 -4.02 19.90 -21.27
CA ASN A 437 -4.63 18.80 -22.01
C ASN A 437 -3.61 17.77 -22.50
N LYS A 438 -2.37 18.17 -22.81
CA LYS A 438 -1.30 17.21 -23.13
C LYS A 438 -0.98 16.30 -21.94
N ILE A 439 -0.94 16.88 -20.74
CA ILE A 439 -0.67 16.16 -19.48
C ILE A 439 -1.83 15.21 -19.18
N ARG A 440 -3.08 15.69 -19.27
CA ARG A 440 -4.29 14.87 -19.07
C ARG A 440 -4.32 13.68 -20.04
N ARG A 441 -4.03 13.91 -21.34
CA ARG A 441 -3.94 12.83 -22.35
C ARG A 441 -2.83 11.83 -22.03
N ALA A 442 -1.66 12.29 -21.59
CA ALA A 442 -0.59 11.38 -21.18
C ALA A 442 -1.02 10.47 -20.03
N ILE A 443 -1.70 11.01 -19.01
CA ILE A 443 -2.19 10.22 -17.87
C ILE A 443 -3.27 9.22 -18.30
N VAL A 444 -4.21 9.64 -19.16
CA VAL A 444 -5.22 8.74 -19.74
C VAL A 444 -4.59 7.54 -20.45
N SER A 445 -3.44 7.72 -21.11
CA SER A 445 -2.80 6.63 -21.87
C SER A 445 -2.34 5.45 -21.01
N GLY A 446 -2.10 5.63 -19.70
CA GLY A 446 -1.75 4.56 -18.78
C GLY A 446 -2.90 4.15 -17.85
N TYR A 447 -3.82 5.07 -17.54
CA TYR A 447 -4.92 4.85 -16.61
C TYR A 447 -6.29 4.73 -17.29
N PHE A 448 -6.35 4.38 -18.57
CA PHE A 448 -7.60 4.28 -19.33
C PHE A 448 -8.57 3.25 -18.72
N ALA A 449 -8.07 2.14 -18.16
CA ALA A 449 -8.88 1.14 -17.49
C ALA A 449 -9.54 1.69 -16.21
N ASN A 450 -8.86 2.62 -15.53
CA ASN A 450 -9.30 3.25 -14.29
C ASN A 450 -10.19 4.47 -14.57
N THR A 451 -11.21 4.28 -15.40
CA THR A 451 -12.17 5.32 -15.77
C THR A 451 -13.48 5.12 -15.01
N ALA A 452 -14.06 6.20 -14.50
CA ALA A 452 -15.40 6.22 -13.95
C ALA A 452 -16.26 7.31 -14.60
N LYS A 453 -17.55 7.02 -14.73
CA LYS A 453 -18.57 7.93 -15.24
C LYS A 453 -19.54 8.28 -14.13
N LYS A 454 -19.93 9.56 -14.06
CA LYS A 454 -20.96 10.03 -13.14
C LYS A 454 -22.28 9.29 -13.40
N ASP A 455 -22.81 8.70 -12.34
CA ASP A 455 -24.12 8.07 -12.31
C ASP A 455 -25.15 9.05 -11.74
N PRO A 456 -26.35 9.19 -12.33
CA PRO A 456 -27.37 10.11 -11.84
C PRO A 456 -27.90 9.80 -10.44
N GLN A 457 -27.81 8.54 -9.97
CA GLN A 457 -28.39 8.09 -8.72
C GLN A 457 -27.32 7.76 -7.67
N GLU A 458 -26.23 7.08 -8.06
CA GLU A 458 -25.29 6.47 -7.11
C GLU A 458 -23.92 7.15 -7.02
N GLY A 459 -23.73 8.31 -7.66
CA GLY A 459 -22.46 9.05 -7.63
C GLY A 459 -21.63 8.79 -8.88
N TYR A 460 -20.75 7.80 -8.89
CA TYR A 460 -19.98 7.37 -10.06
C TYR A 460 -20.02 5.85 -10.24
N ARG A 461 -19.83 5.38 -11.46
CA ARG A 461 -19.67 3.96 -11.79
C ARG A 461 -18.41 3.72 -12.60
N THR A 462 -17.66 2.67 -12.26
CA THR A 462 -16.48 2.26 -13.05
C THR A 462 -16.89 1.77 -14.43
N MET A 463 -16.08 2.04 -15.45
CA MET A 463 -16.41 1.66 -16.83
C MET A 463 -16.16 0.18 -17.13
N VAL A 464 -15.25 -0.46 -16.41
CA VAL A 464 -14.88 -1.86 -16.63
C VAL A 464 -15.89 -2.80 -15.98
N GLU A 465 -16.20 -2.59 -14.70
CA GLU A 465 -17.07 -3.49 -13.93
C GLU A 465 -18.46 -2.91 -13.60
N GLY A 466 -18.66 -1.59 -13.71
CA GLY A 466 -19.93 -0.95 -13.37
C GLY A 466 -20.17 -0.78 -11.86
N GLN A 467 -19.12 -0.89 -11.05
CA GLN A 467 -19.19 -0.76 -9.59
C GLN A 467 -19.42 0.68 -9.14
N PRO A 468 -20.24 0.92 -8.11
CA PRO A 468 -20.50 2.25 -7.57
C PRO A 468 -19.32 2.76 -6.75
N VAL A 469 -18.73 3.87 -7.16
CA VAL A 469 -17.55 4.50 -6.55
C VAL A 469 -17.78 5.98 -6.28
N TYR A 470 -17.04 6.56 -5.34
CA TYR A 470 -17.19 7.95 -4.91
C TYR A 470 -15.87 8.71 -4.98
N ILE A 471 -15.90 10.01 -5.27
CA ILE A 471 -14.69 10.84 -5.17
C ILE A 471 -14.33 10.97 -3.68
N HIS A 472 -13.07 10.72 -3.33
CA HIS A 472 -12.62 10.89 -1.95
C HIS A 472 -12.72 12.35 -1.50
N PRO A 473 -13.20 12.65 -0.27
CA PRO A 473 -13.39 14.03 0.23
C PRO A 473 -12.14 14.92 0.18
N ALA A 474 -10.96 14.30 0.24
CA ALA A 474 -9.67 15.01 0.16
C ALA A 474 -9.27 15.45 -1.27
N SER A 475 -10.03 15.08 -2.30
CA SER A 475 -9.77 15.45 -3.69
C SER A 475 -10.20 16.89 -3.97
N ALA A 476 -9.44 17.58 -4.84
CA ALA A 476 -9.80 18.89 -5.36
C ALA A 476 -11.10 18.89 -6.19
N LEU A 477 -11.53 17.71 -6.67
CA LEU A 477 -12.72 17.53 -7.51
C LEU A 477 -13.99 17.17 -6.73
N PHE A 478 -13.91 16.97 -5.41
CA PHE A 478 -15.03 16.47 -4.59
C PHE A 478 -16.33 17.28 -4.77
N ASN A 479 -16.23 18.62 -4.84
CA ASN A 479 -17.40 19.50 -5.01
C ASN A 479 -17.68 19.92 -6.47
N LYS A 480 -16.84 19.50 -7.44
CA LYS A 480 -16.98 19.89 -8.86
C LYS A 480 -17.77 18.87 -9.68
N ASN A 481 -17.76 17.60 -9.26
CA ASN A 481 -18.55 16.52 -9.84
C ASN A 481 -18.54 16.45 -11.39
N PRO A 482 -17.36 16.39 -12.04
CA PRO A 482 -17.24 16.26 -13.50
C PRO A 482 -17.86 14.96 -14.02
N GLU A 483 -18.36 14.96 -15.26
CA GLU A 483 -19.08 13.79 -15.80
C GLU A 483 -18.18 12.56 -16.00
N TRP A 484 -16.94 12.76 -16.45
CA TRP A 484 -15.97 11.71 -16.73
C TRP A 484 -14.69 11.95 -15.96
N VAL A 485 -14.24 10.92 -15.26
CA VAL A 485 -13.01 10.97 -14.46
C VAL A 485 -12.15 9.75 -14.69
N ILE A 486 -10.85 9.93 -14.52
CA ILE A 486 -9.92 8.85 -14.24
C ILE A 486 -9.48 8.94 -12.77
N TYR A 487 -9.17 7.79 -12.20
CA TYR A 487 -8.61 7.67 -10.87
C TYR A 487 -7.34 6.84 -10.92
N GLN A 488 -6.46 7.03 -9.94
CA GLN A 488 -5.24 6.23 -9.86
C GLN A 488 -5.43 5.00 -8.98
N GLU A 489 -6.10 5.19 -7.85
CA GLU A 489 -6.31 4.18 -6.83
C GLU A 489 -7.77 4.18 -6.40
N LEU A 490 -8.29 2.99 -6.15
CA LEU A 490 -9.51 2.80 -5.38
C LEU A 490 -9.09 2.38 -3.97
N VAL A 491 -9.76 2.94 -2.96
CA VAL A 491 -9.57 2.54 -1.57
C VAL A 491 -10.92 2.21 -0.96
N LEU A 492 -11.04 1.01 -0.40
CA LEU A 492 -12.23 0.56 0.31
C LEU A 492 -12.10 0.95 1.78
N THR A 493 -13.03 1.78 2.25
CA THR A 493 -13.21 2.06 3.68
C THR A 493 -14.63 1.66 4.09
N THR A 494 -15.50 2.61 4.37
CA THR A 494 -16.95 2.38 4.49
C THR A 494 -17.65 2.33 3.13
N LYS A 495 -17.07 3.02 2.14
CA LYS A 495 -17.46 3.02 0.73
C LYS A 495 -16.20 2.94 -0.12
N GLU A 496 -16.38 2.64 -1.40
CA GLU A 496 -15.29 2.65 -2.37
C GLU A 496 -15.00 4.08 -2.81
N TYR A 497 -13.81 4.57 -2.46
CA TYR A 497 -13.37 5.92 -2.78
C TYR A 497 -12.26 5.93 -3.82
N MET A 498 -12.47 6.71 -4.88
CA MET A 498 -11.46 7.08 -5.86
C MET A 498 -10.50 8.12 -5.30
N ARG A 499 -9.19 7.85 -5.40
CA ARG A 499 -8.11 8.77 -5.04
C ARG A 499 -7.32 9.23 -6.26
N ASN A 500 -6.75 10.43 -6.16
CA ASN A 500 -6.00 11.10 -7.22
C ASN A 500 -6.82 11.19 -8.51
N VAL A 501 -7.92 11.94 -8.44
CA VAL A 501 -8.94 11.99 -9.49
C VAL A 501 -8.64 13.12 -10.46
N MET A 502 -8.82 12.86 -11.76
CA MET A 502 -8.69 13.85 -12.82
C MET A 502 -9.90 13.81 -13.74
N ALA A 503 -10.42 15.00 -14.10
CA ALA A 503 -11.46 15.12 -15.10
C ALA A 503 -10.87 14.80 -16.48
N ILE A 504 -11.63 14.11 -17.33
CA ILE A 504 -11.18 13.75 -18.69
C ILE A 504 -12.29 13.94 -19.74
N GLU A 505 -11.90 13.95 -21.00
CA GLU A 505 -12.84 13.93 -22.12
C GLU A 505 -12.93 12.51 -22.70
N PRO A 506 -14.14 11.94 -22.91
CA PRO A 506 -14.30 10.55 -23.31
C PRO A 506 -13.70 10.22 -24.68
N LYS A 507 -13.53 11.21 -25.57
CA LYS A 507 -12.87 11.01 -26.87
C LYS A 507 -11.42 10.52 -26.73
N TRP A 508 -10.73 10.93 -25.66
CA TRP A 508 -9.33 10.54 -25.44
C TRP A 508 -9.19 9.05 -25.14
N LEU A 509 -10.20 8.42 -24.52
CA LEU A 509 -10.19 6.98 -24.24
C LEU A 509 -10.19 6.16 -25.52
N VAL A 510 -11.00 6.57 -26.50
CA VAL A 510 -11.09 5.91 -27.81
C VAL A 510 -9.83 6.16 -28.65
N GLU A 511 -9.24 7.36 -28.56
CA GLU A 511 -7.99 7.69 -29.26
C GLU A 511 -6.77 6.97 -28.70
N LEU A 512 -6.63 6.90 -27.38
CA LEU A 512 -5.42 6.41 -26.71
C LEU A 512 -5.45 4.91 -26.40
N ALA A 513 -6.66 4.33 -26.28
CA ALA A 513 -6.85 2.90 -26.02
C ALA A 513 -7.95 2.30 -26.93
N PRO A 514 -7.76 2.32 -28.27
CA PRO A 514 -8.77 1.85 -29.23
C PRO A 514 -9.04 0.33 -29.16
N ALA A 515 -8.08 -0.45 -28.65
CA ALA A 515 -8.26 -1.87 -28.39
C ALA A 515 -9.26 -2.13 -27.24
N PHE A 516 -9.30 -1.22 -26.26
CA PHE A 516 -10.12 -1.35 -25.06
C PHE A 516 -11.47 -0.64 -25.20
N PHE A 517 -11.47 0.59 -25.72
CA PHE A 517 -12.67 1.41 -25.89
C PHE A 517 -13.02 1.57 -27.36
N LYS A 518 -14.30 1.33 -27.67
CA LYS A 518 -14.88 1.57 -29.00
C LYS A 518 -16.03 2.56 -28.89
N LYS A 519 -16.18 3.41 -29.90
CA LYS A 519 -17.33 4.30 -30.00
C LYS A 519 -18.60 3.46 -30.21
N GLY A 520 -19.58 3.62 -29.31
CA GLY A 520 -20.87 2.95 -29.46
C GLY A 520 -21.61 3.45 -30.70
N ASP A 521 -22.24 2.53 -31.43
CA ASP A 521 -23.10 2.84 -32.57
C ASP A 521 -24.34 3.63 -32.07
N PRO A 522 -24.54 4.89 -32.51
CA PRO A 522 -25.66 5.71 -32.06
C PRO A 522 -27.02 5.15 -32.48
N THR A 523 -27.06 4.26 -33.47
CA THR A 523 -28.30 3.66 -33.97
C THR A 523 -28.73 2.42 -33.19
N LYS A 524 -27.85 1.86 -32.35
CA LYS A 524 -28.12 0.63 -31.59
C LYS A 524 -28.10 0.87 -30.09
N LEU A 525 -29.19 0.51 -29.42
CA LEU A 525 -29.26 0.48 -27.96
C LEU A 525 -28.31 -0.59 -27.42
N THR A 526 -27.34 -0.17 -26.59
CA THR A 526 -26.48 -1.06 -25.82
C THR A 526 -27.30 -2.00 -24.91
N LYS A 527 -26.76 -3.17 -24.57
CA LYS A 527 -27.40 -4.11 -23.62
C LYS A 527 -27.79 -3.42 -22.31
N GLN A 528 -26.92 -2.56 -21.79
CA GLN A 528 -27.18 -1.79 -20.56
C GLN A 528 -28.35 -0.81 -20.73
N LYS A 529 -28.38 -0.02 -21.82
CA LYS A 529 -29.52 0.87 -22.10
C LYS A 529 -30.84 0.11 -22.29
N LYS A 530 -30.81 -1.10 -22.86
CA LYS A 530 -32.01 -1.95 -22.97
C LYS A 530 -32.48 -2.49 -21.61
N ALA A 531 -31.57 -2.69 -20.67
CA ALA A 531 -31.86 -3.19 -19.33
C ALA A 531 -32.26 -2.09 -18.33
N GLN A 532 -32.06 -0.81 -18.67
CA GLN A 532 -32.47 0.31 -17.82
C GLN A 532 -33.99 0.34 -17.67
N LYS A 533 -34.45 0.46 -16.43
CA LYS A 533 -35.85 0.68 -16.08
C LYS A 533 -35.99 2.12 -15.60
N ILE A 534 -37.07 2.76 -16.01
CA ILE A 534 -37.45 4.08 -15.53
C ILE A 534 -38.50 3.91 -14.43
N GLU A 535 -38.31 4.62 -13.33
CA GLU A 535 -39.29 4.72 -12.25
C GLU A 535 -39.83 6.15 -12.20
N PRO A 536 -41.11 6.34 -11.83
CA PRO A 536 -41.66 7.68 -11.65
C PRO A 536 -40.98 8.38 -10.47
N LEU A 537 -41.09 9.70 -10.44
CA LEU A 537 -40.60 10.51 -9.32
C LEU A 537 -41.24 10.05 -8.01
N HIS A 538 -40.46 10.07 -6.93
CA HIS A 538 -40.92 9.69 -5.62
C HIS A 538 -42.05 10.62 -5.14
N ASP A 539 -43.23 10.04 -4.90
CA ASP A 539 -44.37 10.71 -4.30
C ASP A 539 -44.47 10.32 -2.82
N ARG A 540 -44.36 11.30 -1.92
CA ARG A 540 -44.42 11.08 -0.47
C ARG A 540 -45.80 10.58 0.00
N PHE A 541 -46.85 10.89 -0.74
CA PHE A 541 -48.23 10.63 -0.32
C PHE A 541 -48.74 9.25 -0.74
N ASN A 542 -48.07 8.63 -1.71
CA ASN A 542 -48.48 7.34 -2.26
C ASN A 542 -47.44 6.24 -1.92
N PRO A 543 -47.88 5.03 -1.55
CA PRO A 543 -46.97 3.91 -1.33
C PRO A 543 -46.16 3.59 -2.61
N PRO A 544 -44.90 3.12 -2.47
CA PRO A 544 -44.10 2.67 -3.60
C PRO A 544 -44.84 1.64 -4.46
N ASP A 545 -44.75 1.81 -5.79
CA ASP A 545 -45.38 0.96 -6.81
C ASP A 545 -46.92 0.90 -6.82
N SER A 546 -47.62 1.74 -6.03
CA SER A 546 -49.10 1.81 -6.06
C SER A 546 -49.69 2.27 -7.41
N TRP A 547 -48.86 2.91 -8.23
CA TRP A 547 -49.16 3.29 -9.61
C TRP A 547 -49.18 2.09 -10.57
N ARG A 548 -48.57 0.95 -10.21
CA ARG A 548 -48.52 -0.23 -11.09
C ARG A 548 -49.91 -0.88 -11.18
N LEU A 549 -50.37 -1.10 -12.40
CA LEU A 549 -51.63 -1.81 -12.69
C LEU A 549 -51.69 -3.22 -12.06
N SER A 550 -50.54 -3.88 -11.93
CA SER A 550 -50.43 -5.20 -11.28
C SER A 550 -50.78 -5.18 -9.80
N LYS A 551 -50.53 -4.07 -9.08
CA LYS A 551 -50.91 -3.90 -7.68
C LYS A 551 -52.37 -3.49 -7.49
N ARG A 552 -53.04 -2.99 -8.53
CA ARG A 552 -54.45 -2.60 -8.50
C ARG A 552 -55.43 -3.74 -8.84
N ARG A 553 -54.91 -4.87 -9.35
CA ARG A 553 -55.69 -6.07 -9.72
C ARG A 553 -55.63 -7.19 -8.68
N GLY A 554 -55.17 -6.91 -7.47
CA GLY A 554 -55.13 -7.84 -6.33
C GLY A 554 -56.13 -7.45 -5.27
#